data_AF-A0A4S2HGG2-F1
#
_entry.id   AF-A0A4S2HGG2-F1
#
_cell.length_a   1.000
_cell.length_b   1.000
_cell.length_c   1.000
_cell.angle_alpha   90.00
_cell.angle_beta   90.00
_cell.angle_gamma   90.00
#
_symmetry.space_group_name_H-M   'P 1'
#
loop_
_entity.id
_entity.type
_entity.pdbx_description
1 polymer ?
#
loop_
_entity_poly.entity_id
_entity_poly.type
_entity_poly.pdbx_seq_one_letter_code
_entity_poly.pdbx_strand_id
1 'polypeptide(L)'
;MKNSKQFAVRMAAALFIILALCIVLAHRIEILLLTEVRTVTVPPAIRMEDGSTVVKVSPACIFTNRNGQPCVMLLQRREGTWGTELYVAETSVQIYSADYDFCFLEGNLEGQTLAIYPSRSLSDDETVRCVEE
;
A
#
# COMPACT_ATOMS: atom_id res chain seq x y z
N MET A 1 5.01 23.43 52.17
CA MET A 1 4.01 22.63 51.42
C MET A 1 3.57 23.20 50.06
N LYS A 2 3.60 24.53 49.81
CA LYS A 2 3.16 25.13 48.52
C LYS A 2 4.03 24.72 47.30
N ASN A 3 5.34 24.58 47.51
CA ASN A 3 6.30 24.29 46.43
C ASN A 3 6.27 22.83 45.95
N SER A 4 5.88 21.87 46.81
CA SER A 4 5.81 20.44 46.45
C SER A 4 4.69 20.15 45.45
N LYS A 5 3.53 20.81 45.59
CA LYS A 5 2.42 20.68 44.64
C LYS A 5 2.77 21.26 43.27
N GLN A 6 3.41 22.43 43.23
CA GLN A 6 3.90 23.02 41.98
C GLN A 6 4.97 22.16 41.31
N PHE A 7 5.87 21.56 42.10
CA PHE A 7 6.87 20.64 41.59
C PHE A 7 6.23 19.38 40.98
N ALA A 8 5.27 18.78 41.66
CA ALA A 8 4.53 17.61 41.15
C ALA A 8 3.80 17.92 39.83
N VAL A 9 3.15 19.09 39.73
CA VAL A 9 2.48 19.52 38.48
C VAL A 9 3.48 19.73 37.34
N ARG A 10 4.64 20.33 37.61
CA ARG A 10 5.71 20.50 36.60
C ARG A 10 6.28 19.16 36.13
N MET A 11 6.50 18.23 37.05
CA MET A 11 6.97 16.89 36.72
C MET A 11 5.93 16.12 35.90
N ALA A 12 4.65 16.19 36.27
CA ALA A 12 3.56 15.58 35.51
C ALA A 12 3.47 16.17 34.11
N ALA A 13 3.53 17.50 33.96
CA ALA A 13 3.51 18.17 32.66
C ALA A 13 4.71 17.76 31.79
N ALA A 14 5.91 17.69 32.37
CA ALA A 14 7.09 17.20 31.66
C ALA A 14 6.92 15.74 31.18
N LEU A 15 6.35 14.88 32.03
CA LEU A 15 6.07 13.48 31.70
C LEU A 15 5.05 13.37 30.55
N PHE A 16 3.98 14.18 30.57
CA PHE A 16 3.02 14.26 29.48
C PHE A 16 3.64 14.73 28.17
N ILE A 17 4.52 15.73 28.21
CA ILE A 17 5.23 16.21 27.01
C ILE A 17 6.14 15.11 26.45
N ILE A 18 6.88 14.40 27.31
CA ILE A 18 7.74 13.28 26.90
C ILE A 18 6.90 12.17 26.25
N LEU A 19 5.77 11.79 26.87
CA LEU A 19 4.86 10.79 26.32
C LEU A 19 4.30 11.20 24.96
N ALA A 20 3.87 12.46 24.81
CA ALA A 20 3.39 12.98 23.54
C ALA A 20 4.48 12.93 22.45
N LEU A 21 5.72 13.30 22.80
CA LEU A 21 6.86 13.21 21.89
C LEU A 21 7.15 11.75 21.49
N CYS A 22 7.10 10.82 22.44
CA CYS A 22 7.25 9.39 22.18
C CYS A 22 6.19 8.85 21.21
N ILE A 23 4.93 9.27 21.35
CA ILE A 23 3.85 8.88 20.43
C ILE A 23 4.15 9.38 19.02
N VAL A 24 4.56 10.64 18.88
CA VAL A 24 4.93 11.21 17.57
C VAL A 24 6.12 10.48 16.95
N LEU A 25 7.15 10.16 17.74
CA LEU A 25 8.30 9.39 17.26
C LEU A 25 7.91 7.98 16.85
N ALA A 26 7.12 7.28 17.67
CA ALA A 26 6.67 5.92 17.37
C ALA A 26 5.88 5.88 16.06
N HIS A 27 4.95 6.82 15.86
CA HIS A 27 4.18 6.93 14.64
C HIS A 27 5.05 7.24 13.41
N ARG A 28 6.07 8.11 13.55
CA ARG A 28 7.03 8.37 12.48
C ARG A 28 7.85 7.14 12.10
N ILE A 29 8.29 6.36 13.09
CA ILE A 29 9.06 5.13 12.86
C ILE A 29 8.18 4.09 12.16
N GLU A 30 6.93 3.92 12.60
CA GLU A 30 5.97 3.02 11.99
C GLU A 30 5.80 3.30 10.49
N ILE A 31 5.58 4.56 10.10
CA ILE A 31 5.44 4.96 8.68
C ILE A 31 6.71 4.66 7.87
N LEU A 32 7.90 4.87 8.46
CA LEU A 32 9.18 4.61 7.78
C LEU A 32 9.48 3.12 7.62
N LEU A 33 8.81 2.25 8.38
CA LEU A 33 8.99 0.80 8.31
C LEU A 33 8.03 0.14 7.30
N LEU A 34 7.01 0.86 6.84
CA LEU A 34 6.07 0.39 5.82
C LEU A 34 6.80 0.05 4.52
N THR A 35 6.29 -0.97 3.84
CA THR A 35 6.81 -1.37 2.53
C THR A 35 6.55 -0.25 1.53
N GLU A 36 7.61 0.14 0.82
CA GLU A 36 7.54 1.19 -0.19
C GLU A 36 7.12 0.57 -1.51
N VAL A 37 6.15 1.17 -2.17
CA VAL A 37 5.67 0.72 -3.48
C VAL A 37 5.63 1.89 -4.45
N ARG A 38 5.95 1.61 -5.70
CA ARG A 38 5.60 2.49 -6.80
C ARG A 38 4.23 2.11 -7.31
N THR A 39 3.60 3.01 -8.05
CA THR A 39 2.24 2.76 -8.53
C THR A 39 2.12 3.04 -10.01
N VAL A 40 1.22 2.33 -10.66
CA VAL A 40 0.81 2.60 -12.04
C VAL A 40 -0.70 2.55 -12.13
N THR A 41 -1.29 3.48 -12.87
CA THR A 41 -2.72 3.43 -13.17
C THR A 41 -2.92 2.56 -14.40
N VAL A 42 -3.83 1.60 -14.29
CA VAL A 42 -4.14 0.67 -15.38
C VAL A 42 -4.77 1.43 -16.55
N PRO A 43 -4.24 1.27 -17.78
CA PRO A 43 -4.77 1.95 -18.95
C PRO A 43 -6.17 1.43 -19.33
N PRO A 44 -6.86 2.08 -20.30
CA PRO A 44 -8.16 1.66 -20.76
C PRO A 44 -8.22 0.20 -21.21
N ALA A 45 -9.33 -0.47 -20.91
CA ALA A 45 -9.53 -1.86 -21.29
C ALA A 45 -9.71 -1.99 -22.82
N ILE A 46 -9.17 -3.07 -23.37
CA ILE A 46 -9.19 -3.42 -24.79
C ILE A 46 -10.19 -4.57 -24.96
N ARG A 47 -11.08 -4.45 -25.95
CA ARG A 47 -11.92 -5.56 -26.40
C ARG A 47 -11.21 -6.33 -27.49
N MET A 48 -11.03 -7.63 -27.27
CA MET A 48 -10.44 -8.55 -28.24
C MET A 48 -11.50 -9.03 -29.24
N GLU A 49 -11.05 -9.65 -30.34
CA GLU A 49 -11.91 -10.16 -31.41
C GLU A 49 -12.86 -11.28 -30.95
N ASP A 50 -12.46 -12.04 -29.94
CA ASP A 50 -13.26 -13.09 -29.30
C ASP A 50 -14.32 -12.54 -28.31
N GLY A 51 -14.38 -11.21 -28.14
CA GLY A 51 -15.29 -10.52 -27.23
C GLY A 51 -14.77 -10.43 -25.79
N SER A 52 -13.59 -10.97 -25.48
CA SER A 52 -12.97 -10.82 -24.17
C SER A 52 -12.54 -9.37 -23.92
N THR A 53 -12.57 -8.96 -22.65
CA THR A 53 -12.08 -7.65 -22.21
C THR A 53 -10.78 -7.87 -21.47
N VAL A 54 -9.73 -7.18 -21.89
CA VAL A 54 -8.39 -7.31 -21.28
C VAL A 54 -7.78 -5.95 -20.99
N VAL A 55 -6.85 -5.90 -20.05
CA VAL A 55 -6.03 -4.71 -19.77
C VAL A 55 -4.57 -4.99 -20.03
N LYS A 56 -3.87 -4.02 -20.62
CA LYS A 56 -2.42 -4.09 -20.87
C LYS A 56 -1.67 -3.49 -19.68
N VAL A 57 -0.84 -4.27 -19.01
CA VAL A 57 -0.03 -3.82 -17.86
C VAL A 57 1.44 -4.19 -18.03
N SER A 58 2.32 -3.51 -17.28
CA SER A 58 3.73 -3.92 -17.19
C SER A 58 3.83 -5.27 -16.46
N PRO A 59 4.75 -6.18 -16.87
CA PRO A 59 4.98 -7.43 -16.13
C PRO A 59 5.36 -7.20 -14.66
N ALA A 60 5.89 -6.02 -14.32
CA ALA A 60 6.20 -5.63 -12.95
C ALA A 60 4.97 -5.50 -12.02
N CYS A 61 3.76 -5.50 -12.58
CA CYS A 61 2.50 -5.51 -11.81
C CYS A 61 2.07 -6.92 -11.41
N ILE A 62 2.71 -7.96 -11.98
CA ILE A 62 2.30 -9.35 -11.80
C ILE A 62 3.12 -9.96 -10.68
N PHE A 63 2.40 -10.43 -9.67
CA PHE A 63 2.95 -11.13 -8.52
C PHE A 63 2.51 -12.59 -8.55
N THR A 64 3.15 -13.39 -7.71
CA THR A 64 2.77 -14.78 -7.47
C THR A 64 2.22 -14.88 -6.07
N ASN A 65 0.96 -15.31 -5.95
CA ASN A 65 0.34 -15.50 -4.63
C ASN A 65 0.90 -16.74 -3.92
N ARG A 66 0.43 -16.96 -2.69
CA ARG A 66 0.84 -18.11 -1.86
C ARG A 66 0.54 -19.47 -2.51
N ASN A 67 -0.41 -19.52 -3.44
CA ASN A 67 -0.79 -20.74 -4.17
C ASN A 67 -0.01 -20.92 -5.47
N GLY A 68 0.94 -20.03 -5.80
CA GLY A 68 1.69 -20.09 -7.04
C GLY A 68 0.95 -19.52 -8.26
N GLN A 69 -0.18 -18.85 -8.05
CA GLN A 69 -1.02 -18.29 -9.12
C GLN A 69 -0.71 -16.81 -9.36
N PRO A 70 -0.85 -16.31 -10.60
CA PRO A 70 -0.66 -14.91 -10.91
C PRO A 70 -1.72 -14.04 -10.22
N CYS A 71 -1.25 -12.99 -9.56
CA CYS A 71 -2.10 -11.98 -8.93
C CYS A 71 -1.55 -10.58 -9.20
N VAL A 72 -2.38 -9.58 -8.94
CA VAL A 72 -1.96 -8.18 -8.90
C VAL A 72 -2.28 -7.61 -7.52
N MET A 73 -1.57 -6.55 -7.14
CA MET A 73 -1.75 -5.86 -5.86
C MET A 73 -2.45 -4.52 -6.11
N LEU A 74 -3.75 -4.46 -5.83
CA LEU A 74 -4.57 -3.25 -5.99
C LEU A 74 -4.35 -2.30 -4.82
N LEU A 75 -4.08 -1.03 -5.10
CA LEU A 75 -3.94 -0.04 -4.06
C LEU A 75 -5.33 0.48 -3.63
N GLN A 76 -5.64 0.34 -2.34
CA GLN A 76 -6.89 0.78 -1.74
C GLN A 76 -6.64 1.67 -0.53
N ARG A 77 -7.70 2.37 -0.09
CA ARG A 77 -7.67 3.27 1.08
C ARG A 77 -8.58 2.74 2.16
N ARG A 78 -8.10 2.76 3.40
CA ARG A 78 -8.91 2.47 4.60
C ARG A 78 -8.69 3.54 5.66
N GLU A 79 -9.64 3.66 6.58
CA GLU A 79 -9.47 4.51 7.75
C GLU A 79 -8.76 3.71 8.84
N GLY A 80 -7.55 4.14 9.18
CA GLY A 80 -6.72 3.57 10.24
C GLY A 80 -6.79 4.40 11.52
N THR A 81 -6.01 3.98 12.52
CA THR A 81 -5.98 4.61 13.85
C THR A 81 -5.50 6.07 13.78
N TRP A 82 -4.71 6.40 12.77
CA TRP A 82 -4.05 7.70 12.61
C TRP A 82 -4.53 8.47 11.37
N GLY A 83 -5.65 8.04 10.76
CA GLY A 83 -6.24 8.63 9.56
C GLY A 83 -6.21 7.66 8.39
N THR A 84 -6.32 8.20 7.17
CA THR A 84 -6.40 7.38 5.97
C THR A 84 -5.07 6.71 5.64
N GLU A 85 -5.09 5.39 5.53
CA GLU A 85 -3.95 4.54 5.20
C GLU A 85 -4.14 3.91 3.81
N LEU A 86 -3.02 3.69 3.11
CA LEU A 86 -3.00 2.94 1.86
C LEU A 86 -2.60 1.50 2.15
N TYR A 87 -3.33 0.56 1.57
CA TYR A 87 -3.02 -0.86 1.66
C TYR A 87 -3.16 -1.51 0.30
N VAL A 88 -2.52 -2.68 0.15
CA VAL A 88 -2.67 -3.50 -1.06
C VAL A 88 -3.68 -4.61 -0.84
N ALA A 89 -4.55 -4.81 -1.82
CA ALA A 89 -5.48 -5.93 -1.88
C ALA A 89 -5.03 -6.88 -2.99
N GLU A 90 -4.76 -8.13 -2.63
CA GLU A 90 -4.41 -9.18 -3.60
C GLU A 90 -5.64 -9.50 -4.45
N THR A 91 -5.49 -9.43 -5.77
CA THR A 91 -6.54 -9.80 -6.71
C THR A 91 -6.00 -10.84 -7.68
N SER A 92 -6.59 -12.03 -7.66
CA SER A 92 -6.29 -13.08 -8.62
C SER A 92 -6.63 -12.62 -10.03
N VAL A 93 -5.71 -12.83 -10.97
CA VAL A 93 -5.89 -12.46 -12.37
C VAL A 93 -5.60 -13.65 -13.26
N GLN A 94 -6.20 -13.67 -14.46
CA GLN A 94 -5.82 -14.60 -15.51
C GLN A 94 -5.02 -13.85 -16.56
N ILE A 95 -3.91 -14.44 -16.99
CA ILE A 95 -3.06 -13.87 -18.03
C ILE A 95 -3.60 -14.38 -19.36
N TYR A 96 -4.18 -13.47 -20.15
CA TYR A 96 -4.64 -13.75 -21.51
C TYR A 96 -3.45 -14.03 -22.44
N SER A 97 -2.46 -13.14 -22.40
CA SER A 97 -1.18 -13.31 -23.09
C SER A 97 -0.09 -12.50 -22.40
N ALA A 98 1.16 -12.94 -22.52
CA ALA A 98 2.31 -12.23 -21.96
C ALA A 98 3.43 -12.18 -22.99
N ASP A 99 3.99 -10.98 -23.15
CA ASP A 99 5.19 -10.69 -23.91
C ASP A 99 6.29 -10.19 -22.94
N TYR A 100 7.49 -9.96 -23.47
CA TYR A 100 8.62 -9.45 -22.68
C TYR A 100 8.34 -8.05 -22.08
N ASP A 101 7.61 -7.20 -22.80
CA ASP A 101 7.38 -5.80 -22.41
C ASP A 101 6.04 -5.58 -21.70
N PHE A 102 5.06 -6.48 -21.86
CA PHE A 102 3.69 -6.30 -21.35
C PHE A 102 2.96 -7.61 -21.11
N CYS A 103 2.02 -7.58 -20.16
CA CYS A 103 1.06 -8.64 -19.92
C CYS A 103 -0.36 -8.14 -20.21
N PHE A 104 -1.16 -8.96 -20.87
CA PHE A 104 -2.59 -8.76 -21.01
C PHE A 104 -3.31 -9.59 -19.94
N LEU A 105 -4.08 -8.92 -19.10
CA LEU A 105 -4.88 -9.57 -18.06
C LEU A 105 -6.34 -9.60 -18.47
N GLU A 106 -6.98 -10.75 -18.27
CA GLU A 106 -8.43 -10.86 -18.46
C GLU A 106 -9.19 -10.09 -17.39
N GLY A 107 -10.27 -9.43 -17.81
CA GLY A 107 -11.12 -8.62 -16.95
C GLY A 107 -10.89 -7.13 -17.11
N ASN A 108 -11.70 -6.35 -16.38
CA ASN A 108 -11.64 -4.90 -16.41
C ASN A 108 -11.06 -4.34 -15.11
N LEU A 109 -9.79 -3.96 -15.17
CA LEU A 109 -9.09 -3.23 -14.11
C LEU A 109 -8.82 -1.76 -14.48
N GLU A 110 -9.47 -1.25 -15.54
CA GLU A 110 -9.27 0.11 -16.04
C GLU A 110 -9.40 1.16 -14.93
N GLY A 111 -8.45 2.09 -14.91
CA GLY A 111 -8.44 3.21 -13.95
C GLY A 111 -8.10 2.82 -12.52
N GLN A 112 -7.90 1.52 -12.23
CA GLN A 112 -7.42 1.09 -10.92
C GLN A 112 -5.92 1.33 -10.79
N THR A 113 -5.45 1.51 -9.55
CA THR A 113 -4.04 1.72 -9.26
C THR A 113 -3.42 0.40 -8.79
N LEU A 114 -2.35 -0.04 -9.45
CA LEU A 114 -1.59 -1.23 -9.10
C LEU A 114 -0.27 -0.86 -8.45
N ALA A 115 0.14 -1.65 -7.47
CA ALA A 115 1.50 -1.59 -6.93
C ALA A 115 2.50 -2.23 -7.89
N ILE A 116 3.64 -1.59 -8.06
CA ILE A 116 4.80 -2.07 -8.84
C ILE A 116 6.08 -1.83 -8.04
N TYR A 117 7.10 -2.65 -8.29
CA TYR A 117 8.44 -2.52 -7.68
C TYR A 117 8.42 -2.29 -6.16
N PRO A 118 7.84 -3.21 -5.37
CA PRO A 118 7.83 -3.04 -3.94
C PRO A 118 9.24 -3.22 -3.37
N SER A 119 9.57 -2.49 -2.31
CA SER A 119 10.88 -2.61 -1.65
C SER A 119 11.06 -3.94 -0.91
N ARG A 120 9.96 -4.67 -0.66
CA ARG A 120 9.87 -5.99 -0.03
C ARG A 120 8.72 -6.80 -0.64
N SER A 121 8.67 -8.10 -0.39
CA SER A 121 7.51 -8.91 -0.80
C SER A 121 6.23 -8.41 -0.13
N LEU A 122 5.17 -8.23 -0.91
CA LEU A 122 3.87 -7.78 -0.43
C LEU A 122 3.01 -8.95 0.02
N SER A 123 2.20 -8.72 1.04
CA SER A 123 1.10 -9.59 1.46
C SER A 123 -0.25 -8.91 1.24
N ASP A 124 -1.31 -9.71 1.10
CA ASP A 124 -2.68 -9.21 1.11
C ASP A 124 -2.97 -8.42 2.41
N ASP A 125 -3.71 -7.32 2.27
CA ASP A 125 -4.07 -6.36 3.32
C ASP A 125 -2.88 -5.61 3.98
N GLU A 126 -1.70 -5.67 3.37
CA GLU A 126 -0.51 -4.99 3.87
C GLU A 126 -0.61 -3.47 3.66
N THR A 127 -0.41 -2.69 4.73
CA THR A 127 -0.29 -1.23 4.65
C THR A 127 1.03 -0.86 3.98
N VAL A 128 0.96 0.03 2.98
CA VAL A 128 2.11 0.41 2.15
C VAL A 128 2.28 1.93 2.09
N ARG A 129 3.49 2.35 1.77
CA ARG A 129 3.84 3.76 1.49
C ARG A 129 4.11 3.93 0.01
N CYS A 130 3.38 4.81 -0.65
CA CYS A 130 3.67 5.15 -2.04
C CYS A 130 4.88 6.09 -2.12
N VAL A 131 5.78 5.81 -3.06
CA VAL A 131 6.90 6.68 -3.42
C VAL A 131 6.71 7.16 -4.86
N GLU A 132 6.68 8.48 -5.05
CA GLU A 132 6.72 9.10 -6.38
C GLU A 132 8.19 9.24 -6.83
N GLU A 133 8.45 9.19 -8.14
CA GLU A 133 9.76 9.55 -8.73
C GLU A 133 9.90 11.07 -8.89
#